data_AF-A0A0F5MUF4-F1
#
_entry.id   AF-A0A0F5MUF4-F1
#
_cell.length_a   1.000
_cell.length_b   1.000
_cell.length_c   1.000
_cell.angle_alpha   90.00
_cell.angle_beta   90.00
_cell.angle_gamma   90.00
#
_symmetry.space_group_name_H-M   'P 1'
#
loop_
_entity.id
_entity.type
_entity.pdbx_description
1 polymer ?
#
loop_
_entity_poly.entity_id
_entity_poly.type
_entity_poly.pdbx_seq_one_letter_code
_entity_poly.pdbx_strand_id
1 'polypeptide(L)'
;MGLGIGAAMAAAGVAEAGTNSADGGAGALGVFGALAAADFSDAASTVGIAAATLPTLPTDFGNFAISISGIDLLSLGTASADSSFGNIAIAYGDYANANAMSGFFNYASAQGSHSIAIVGDTGSFNYAAALGDHASATAAWGNGNVATATGDYAVATAGASVVWGVYDSHYNTATAEGLHALAYAGWDGSSNNAASAIGDYVQDYAPDGNPYNPADADVNLLGDGGADFWSSLWNLF
;
A
#
# COMPACT_ATOMS: atom_id res chain seq x y z
N MET A 1 15.11 -34.90 39.58
CA MET A 1 14.56 -34.00 38.56
C MET A 1 13.14 -33.64 38.98
N GLY A 2 12.95 -32.43 39.51
CA GLY A 2 11.65 -31.92 39.96
C GLY A 2 11.69 -31.28 41.35
N LEU A 3 10.86 -30.22 41.53
CA LEU A 3 10.68 -29.26 42.65
C LEU A 3 11.45 -27.93 42.42
N GLY A 4 10.85 -26.74 42.37
CA GLY A 4 9.48 -26.25 42.58
C GLY A 4 9.54 -24.76 42.97
N ILE A 5 8.65 -23.91 42.43
CA ILE A 5 8.56 -22.44 42.62
C ILE A 5 8.00 -22.11 44.03
N GLY A 6 8.53 -22.71 45.10
CA GLY A 6 7.92 -22.66 46.44
C GLY A 6 8.87 -22.43 47.61
N ALA A 7 10.15 -22.19 47.39
CA ALA A 7 11.15 -22.15 48.48
C ALA A 7 11.62 -20.74 48.91
N ALA A 8 11.07 -19.67 48.35
CA ALA A 8 11.42 -18.29 48.74
C ALA A 8 10.45 -17.70 49.79
N MET A 9 9.79 -18.54 50.58
CA MET A 9 8.85 -18.11 51.61
C MET A 9 9.22 -18.73 52.97
N ALA A 10 10.43 -18.46 53.47
CA ALA A 10 10.79 -18.71 54.87
C ALA A 10 12.16 -18.09 55.20
N ALA A 11 12.23 -16.77 55.42
CA ALA A 11 13.24 -16.15 56.30
C ALA A 11 13.11 -14.61 56.29
N ALA A 12 11.99 -14.08 56.78
CA ALA A 12 11.99 -12.73 57.33
C ALA A 12 11.27 -12.81 58.66
N GLY A 13 12.04 -12.83 59.74
CA GLY A 13 11.49 -12.83 61.10
C GLY A 13 10.62 -11.59 61.29
N VAL A 14 9.42 -11.80 61.81
CA VAL A 14 8.60 -10.71 62.34
C VAL A 14 9.40 -10.10 63.49
N ALA A 15 9.98 -8.92 63.27
CA ALA A 15 10.59 -8.16 64.34
C ALA A 15 9.46 -7.64 65.24
N GLU A 16 9.35 -8.23 66.42
CA GLU A 16 8.42 -7.82 67.47
C GLU A 16 8.69 -6.37 67.88
N ALA A 17 7.65 -5.54 67.84
CA ALA A 17 7.73 -4.15 68.26
C ALA A 17 7.84 -4.05 69.79
N GLY A 18 9.05 -3.75 70.29
CA GLY A 18 9.25 -3.39 71.68
C GLY A 18 8.67 -2.00 71.98
N THR A 19 7.63 -1.93 72.81
CA THR A 19 6.97 -0.69 73.26
C THR A 19 7.65 -0.09 74.49
N ASN A 20 8.96 0.19 74.43
CA ASN A 20 9.63 0.89 75.53
C ASN A 20 9.58 2.41 75.32
N SER A 21 8.78 3.07 76.17
CA SER A 21 8.51 4.52 76.20
C SER A 21 9.68 5.40 76.69
N ALA A 22 10.93 5.10 76.34
CA ALA A 22 12.10 5.85 76.84
C ALA A 22 12.59 6.98 75.92
N ASP A 23 12.29 6.93 74.62
CA ASP A 23 12.61 8.03 73.69
C ASP A 23 11.32 8.51 73.04
N GLY A 24 10.92 9.74 73.37
CA GLY A 24 9.65 10.33 72.97
C GLY A 24 9.36 10.20 71.48
N GLY A 25 8.30 9.46 71.14
CA GLY A 25 7.45 9.73 69.99
C GLY A 25 8.12 9.88 68.63
N ALA A 26 8.88 8.88 68.17
CA ALA A 26 9.29 8.77 66.75
C ALA A 26 8.39 7.85 65.91
N GLY A 27 7.23 7.42 66.44
CA GLY A 27 6.33 6.45 65.82
C GLY A 27 5.52 6.93 64.60
N ALA A 28 5.69 8.19 64.16
CA ALA A 28 4.98 8.72 62.99
C ALA A 28 5.88 9.47 61.99
N LEU A 29 7.15 9.75 62.32
CA LEU A 29 8.09 10.43 61.41
C LEU A 29 9.12 9.47 60.78
N GLY A 30 9.32 8.27 61.33
CA GLY A 30 10.19 7.24 60.73
C GLY A 30 9.64 6.67 59.41
N VAL A 31 8.33 6.76 59.17
CA VAL A 31 7.70 6.31 57.92
C VAL A 31 7.83 7.36 56.81
N PHE A 32 7.90 8.66 57.15
CA PHE A 32 8.14 9.70 56.14
C PHE A 32 9.62 9.84 55.77
N GLY A 33 10.55 9.53 56.69
CA GLY A 33 11.98 9.49 56.38
C GLY A 33 12.38 8.34 55.46
N ALA A 34 11.72 7.18 55.57
CA ALA A 34 11.99 6.04 54.71
C ALA A 34 11.42 6.20 53.29
N LEU A 35 10.38 7.02 53.10
CA LEU A 35 9.88 7.36 51.76
C LEU A 35 10.75 8.44 51.07
N ALA A 36 11.49 9.26 51.82
CA ALA A 36 12.39 10.27 51.28
C ALA A 36 13.78 9.73 50.91
N ALA A 37 14.14 8.50 51.33
CA ALA A 37 15.42 7.86 51.04
C ALA A 37 15.34 6.81 49.92
N ALA A 38 14.14 6.40 49.52
CA ALA A 38 13.95 5.63 48.29
C ALA A 38 14.01 6.62 47.12
N ASP A 39 15.21 6.88 46.63
CA ASP A 39 15.39 7.58 45.35
C ASP A 39 14.57 6.82 44.29
N PHE A 40 13.77 7.53 43.49
CA PHE A 40 13.08 6.94 42.34
C PHE A 40 14.08 6.27 41.37
N SER A 41 15.36 6.64 41.47
CA SER A 41 16.50 5.99 40.82
C SER A 41 16.61 4.48 41.15
N ASP A 42 16.34 4.03 42.37
CA ASP A 42 16.41 2.60 42.74
C ASP A 42 15.22 1.80 42.20
N ALA A 43 14.04 2.42 42.10
CA ALA A 43 12.90 1.83 41.41
C ALA A 43 13.14 1.78 39.89
N ALA A 44 13.81 2.77 39.31
CA ALA A 44 14.18 2.80 37.89
C ALA A 44 15.31 1.82 37.53
N SER A 45 16.24 1.55 38.45
CA SER A 45 17.29 0.53 38.33
C SER A 45 16.74 -0.90 38.24
N THR A 46 15.58 -1.13 38.86
CA THR A 46 14.92 -2.45 38.92
C THR A 46 13.92 -2.68 37.78
N VAL A 47 13.51 -1.62 37.07
CA VAL A 47 12.88 -1.78 35.75
C VAL A 47 13.99 -2.13 34.77
N GLY A 48 14.39 -3.40 34.79
CA GLY A 48 15.20 -3.95 33.73
C GLY A 48 14.60 -3.51 32.42
N ILE A 49 15.39 -2.80 31.63
CA ILE A 49 15.15 -2.64 30.20
C ILE A 49 15.11 -4.06 29.64
N ALA A 50 13.93 -4.68 29.70
CA ALA A 50 13.60 -5.74 28.78
C ALA A 50 13.84 -5.10 27.43
N ALA A 51 14.95 -5.47 26.81
CA ALA A 51 15.20 -5.15 25.42
C ALA A 51 14.00 -5.74 24.70
N ALA A 52 13.00 -4.90 24.42
CA ALA A 52 11.93 -5.26 23.53
C ALA A 52 12.66 -5.53 22.23
N THR A 53 12.79 -6.82 21.89
CA THR A 53 13.27 -7.21 20.58
C THR A 53 12.28 -6.58 19.63
N LEU A 54 12.69 -5.48 18.99
CA LEU A 54 11.90 -4.83 17.96
C LEU A 54 11.50 -5.94 16.99
N PRO A 55 10.21 -6.06 16.63
CA PRO A 55 9.78 -7.01 15.61
C PRO A 55 10.70 -6.83 14.42
N THR A 56 11.50 -7.85 14.11
CA THR A 56 12.30 -7.84 12.90
C THR A 56 11.36 -8.24 11.78
N LEU A 57 11.37 -7.44 10.71
CA LEU A 57 10.63 -7.81 9.51
C LEU A 57 11.17 -9.17 9.02
N PRO A 58 10.30 -10.09 8.61
CA PRO A 58 10.74 -11.32 7.95
C PRO A 58 11.71 -10.98 6.81
N THR A 59 12.68 -11.85 6.54
CA THR A 59 13.70 -11.63 5.49
C THR A 59 13.11 -11.43 4.10
N ASP A 60 11.84 -11.84 3.92
CA ASP A 60 11.09 -11.78 2.68
C ASP A 60 10.38 -10.41 2.51
N PHE A 61 10.50 -9.51 3.50
CA PHE A 61 10.08 -8.11 3.48
C PHE A 61 11.25 -7.15 3.16
N GLY A 62 12.11 -7.55 2.22
CA GLY A 62 13.33 -6.80 1.89
C GLY A 62 13.07 -5.52 1.07
N ASN A 63 12.07 -5.53 0.20
CA ASN A 63 11.82 -4.46 -0.77
C ASN A 63 10.38 -3.96 -0.62
N PHE A 64 10.20 -2.91 0.18
CA PHE A 64 8.89 -2.36 0.50
C PHE A 64 8.98 -0.86 0.82
N ALA A 65 8.09 -0.06 0.25
CA ALA A 65 8.04 1.37 0.47
C ALA A 65 6.58 1.85 0.63
N ILE A 66 6.38 2.82 1.52
CA ILE A 66 5.10 3.46 1.79
C ILE A 66 5.33 4.96 1.89
N SER A 67 4.60 5.74 1.10
CA SER A 67 4.52 7.19 1.21
C SER A 67 3.06 7.62 1.34
N ILE A 68 2.77 8.46 2.34
CA ILE A 68 1.43 8.99 2.58
C ILE A 68 1.51 10.49 2.75
N SER A 69 0.75 11.23 1.95
CA SER A 69 0.65 12.69 2.03
C SER A 69 2.00 13.41 1.91
N GLY A 70 2.93 12.88 1.11
CA GLY A 70 4.28 13.43 0.96
C GLY A 70 5.23 13.10 2.11
N ILE A 71 4.84 12.17 2.99
CA ILE A 71 5.68 11.68 4.07
C ILE A 71 6.03 10.24 3.79
N ASP A 72 7.32 9.96 3.65
CA ASP A 72 7.83 8.60 3.50
C ASP A 72 7.80 7.91 4.87
N LEU A 73 6.90 6.94 5.03
CA LEU A 73 6.70 6.21 6.28
C LEU A 73 7.62 5.01 6.38
N LEU A 74 7.96 4.41 5.24
CA LEU A 74 8.84 3.26 5.15
C LEU A 74 9.51 3.24 3.78
N SER A 75 10.80 2.94 3.74
CA SER A 75 11.54 2.67 2.52
C SER A 75 12.61 1.63 2.83
N LEU A 76 12.46 0.46 2.22
CA LEU A 76 13.33 -0.70 2.40
C LEU A 76 13.77 -1.21 1.03
N GLY A 77 15.06 -1.52 0.92
CA GLY A 77 15.62 -2.14 -0.27
C GLY A 77 15.55 -1.24 -1.51
N THR A 78 14.97 -1.76 -2.58
CA THR A 78 14.91 -1.14 -3.92
C THR A 78 13.53 -0.65 -4.32
N ALA A 79 12.50 -0.87 -3.50
CA ALA A 79 11.15 -0.36 -3.77
C ALA A 79 11.08 1.17 -3.58
N SER A 80 10.33 1.85 -4.43
CA SER A 80 10.10 3.31 -4.35
C SER A 80 8.60 3.59 -4.22
N ALA A 81 8.24 4.44 -3.28
CA ALA A 81 6.90 4.95 -3.13
C ALA A 81 6.96 6.46 -2.92
N ASP A 82 6.33 7.22 -3.81
CA ASP A 82 6.31 8.68 -3.76
C ASP A 82 4.86 9.16 -3.76
N SER A 83 4.49 10.03 -2.82
CA SER A 83 3.16 10.64 -2.77
C SER A 83 3.24 12.17 -2.61
N SER A 84 2.23 12.92 -3.07
CA SER A 84 2.04 14.31 -2.64
C SER A 84 1.01 14.41 -1.52
N PHE A 85 0.83 15.61 -0.93
CA PHE A 85 -0.13 15.82 0.15
C PHE A 85 -1.54 15.30 -0.19
N GLY A 86 -2.13 14.48 0.68
CA GLY A 86 -3.45 13.88 0.48
C GLY A 86 -3.49 12.62 -0.37
N ASN A 87 -2.35 12.11 -0.85
CA ASN A 87 -2.26 10.91 -1.67
C ASN A 87 -1.55 9.76 -0.94
N ILE A 88 -1.62 8.56 -1.51
CA ILE A 88 -1.02 7.35 -0.94
C ILE A 88 -0.30 6.57 -2.05
N ALA A 89 0.95 6.19 -1.80
CA ALA A 89 1.73 5.32 -2.66
C ALA A 89 2.30 4.14 -1.84
N ILE A 90 2.18 2.93 -2.36
CA ILE A 90 2.67 1.70 -1.72
C ILE A 90 3.35 0.82 -2.76
N ALA A 91 4.63 0.50 -2.57
CA ALA A 91 5.38 -0.36 -3.47
C ALA A 91 5.94 -1.58 -2.72
N TYR A 92 5.80 -2.77 -3.28
CA TYR A 92 6.31 -4.03 -2.75
C TYR A 92 6.94 -4.87 -3.86
N GLY A 93 8.19 -5.29 -3.67
CA GLY A 93 8.95 -6.07 -4.65
C GLY A 93 10.20 -5.33 -5.13
N ASP A 94 11.11 -6.08 -5.75
CA ASP A 94 12.39 -5.58 -6.24
C ASP A 94 12.14 -4.52 -7.33
N TYR A 95 12.66 -3.30 -7.14
CA TYR A 95 12.44 -2.19 -8.07
C TYR A 95 10.96 -1.85 -8.35
N ALA A 96 10.03 -2.26 -7.48
CA ALA A 96 8.64 -1.83 -7.57
C ALA A 96 8.54 -0.32 -7.39
N ASN A 97 7.72 0.35 -8.20
CA ASN A 97 7.57 1.80 -8.17
C ASN A 97 6.09 2.21 -8.12
N ALA A 98 5.70 2.85 -7.02
CA ALA A 98 4.39 3.45 -6.85
C ALA A 98 4.51 4.97 -6.76
N ASN A 99 3.83 5.70 -7.65
CA ASN A 99 3.91 7.15 -7.72
C ASN A 99 2.49 7.75 -7.70
N ALA A 100 2.18 8.54 -6.67
CA ALA A 100 0.89 9.18 -6.50
C ALA A 100 0.99 10.69 -6.30
N MET A 101 1.07 11.42 -7.41
CA MET A 101 1.30 12.87 -7.43
C MET A 101 0.01 13.65 -7.69
N SER A 102 0.08 14.97 -7.47
CA SER A 102 -0.97 15.96 -7.77
C SER A 102 -2.35 15.71 -7.13
N GLY A 103 -3.22 16.71 -7.13
CA GLY A 103 -4.60 16.59 -6.62
C GLY A 103 -4.69 16.03 -5.19
N PHE A 104 -5.78 15.32 -4.91
CA PHE A 104 -6.04 14.69 -3.61
C PHE A 104 -6.63 13.29 -3.79
N PHE A 105 -6.46 12.44 -2.79
CA PHE A 105 -7.03 11.10 -2.72
C PHE A 105 -6.65 10.19 -3.90
N ASN A 106 -5.49 10.42 -4.49
CA ASN A 106 -4.92 9.50 -5.46
C ASN A 106 -4.23 8.33 -4.73
N TYR A 107 -4.35 7.13 -5.30
CA TYR A 107 -3.77 5.90 -4.76
C TYR A 107 -3.00 5.13 -5.83
N ALA A 108 -1.72 4.86 -5.58
CA ALA A 108 -0.89 3.97 -6.39
C ALA A 108 -0.41 2.77 -5.57
N SER A 109 -0.58 1.55 -6.09
CA SER A 109 -0.01 0.34 -5.50
C SER A 109 0.71 -0.51 -6.55
N ALA A 110 2.01 -0.70 -6.38
CA ALA A 110 2.85 -1.56 -7.22
C ALA A 110 3.30 -2.78 -6.40
N GLN A 111 2.92 -3.98 -6.81
CA GLN A 111 3.21 -5.23 -6.11
C GLN A 111 3.76 -6.25 -7.11
N GLY A 112 5.03 -6.60 -6.97
CA GLY A 112 5.77 -7.46 -7.89
C GLY A 112 7.08 -6.82 -8.32
N SER A 113 8.02 -7.64 -8.79
CA SER A 113 9.33 -7.16 -9.23
C SER A 113 9.17 -6.29 -10.48
N HIS A 114 9.78 -5.10 -10.48
CA HIS A 114 9.65 -4.10 -11.55
C HIS A 114 8.18 -3.71 -11.87
N SER A 115 7.25 -3.93 -10.94
CA SER A 115 5.87 -3.45 -11.09
C SER A 115 5.83 -1.92 -11.00
N ILE A 116 4.92 -1.30 -11.76
CA ILE A 116 4.81 0.16 -11.84
C ILE A 116 3.35 0.56 -11.68
N ALA A 117 3.05 1.40 -10.69
CA ALA A 117 1.74 2.00 -10.51
C ALA A 117 1.89 3.52 -10.46
N ILE A 118 1.25 4.23 -11.40
CA ILE A 118 1.36 5.69 -11.51
C ILE A 118 -0.04 6.29 -11.49
N VAL A 119 -0.21 7.28 -10.61
CA VAL A 119 -1.37 8.16 -10.61
C VAL A 119 -0.95 9.62 -10.53
N GLY A 120 -1.69 10.46 -11.24
CA GLY A 120 -1.74 11.89 -10.93
C GLY A 120 -0.68 12.79 -11.58
N ASP A 121 -0.51 12.66 -12.89
CA ASP A 121 0.01 13.76 -13.70
C ASP A 121 -0.91 14.99 -13.67
N THR A 122 -2.20 14.81 -13.34
CA THR A 122 -3.16 15.85 -12.89
C THR A 122 -4.40 15.20 -12.26
N GLY A 123 -5.16 15.97 -11.47
CA GLY A 123 -6.48 15.59 -10.94
C GLY A 123 -6.48 14.70 -9.70
N SER A 124 -7.68 14.33 -9.24
CA SER A 124 -7.95 13.72 -7.92
C SER A 124 -8.73 12.40 -8.05
N PHE A 125 -8.70 11.59 -7.00
CA PHE A 125 -9.44 10.31 -6.91
C PHE A 125 -9.03 9.26 -7.96
N ASN A 126 -7.81 9.35 -8.49
CA ASN A 126 -7.29 8.35 -9.42
C ASN A 126 -6.72 7.15 -8.67
N TYR A 127 -6.90 5.96 -9.23
CA TYR A 127 -6.49 4.69 -8.63
C TYR A 127 -5.68 3.86 -9.64
N ALA A 128 -4.45 3.48 -9.31
CA ALA A 128 -3.65 2.55 -10.09
C ALA A 128 -3.15 1.39 -9.21
N ALA A 129 -3.40 0.16 -9.62
CA ALA A 129 -2.90 -1.04 -8.98
C ALA A 129 -2.24 -1.97 -10.00
N ALA A 130 -0.95 -2.24 -9.83
CA ALA A 130 -0.17 -3.19 -10.62
C ALA A 130 0.23 -4.36 -9.73
N LEU A 131 -0.27 -5.56 -10.02
CA LEU A 131 -0.02 -6.79 -9.26
C LEU A 131 0.54 -7.86 -10.21
N GLY A 132 1.84 -8.13 -10.11
CA GLY A 132 2.56 -9.07 -10.97
C GLY A 132 3.96 -8.56 -11.30
N ASP A 133 4.85 -9.46 -11.72
CA ASP A 133 6.18 -9.05 -12.16
C ASP A 133 6.06 -8.28 -13.48
N HIS A 134 6.72 -7.12 -13.57
CA HIS A 134 6.62 -6.19 -14.69
C HIS A 134 5.20 -5.69 -15.03
N ALA A 135 4.22 -5.85 -14.14
CA ALA A 135 2.89 -5.30 -14.33
C ALA A 135 2.92 -3.76 -14.30
N SER A 136 2.09 -3.09 -15.10
CA SER A 136 2.01 -1.64 -15.17
C SER A 136 0.57 -1.14 -15.12
N ALA A 137 0.27 -0.24 -14.19
CA ALA A 137 -1.02 0.42 -14.09
C ALA A 137 -0.81 1.94 -14.07
N THR A 138 -1.50 2.65 -14.97
CA THR A 138 -1.44 4.12 -15.05
C THR A 138 -2.85 4.69 -15.05
N ALA A 139 -3.20 5.48 -14.04
CA ALA A 139 -4.45 6.25 -14.00
C ALA A 139 -4.13 7.74 -13.87
N ALA A 140 -4.22 8.46 -14.98
CA ALA A 140 -3.75 9.83 -15.06
C ALA A 140 -4.67 10.69 -15.93
N TRP A 141 -4.45 12.00 -15.90
CA TRP A 141 -5.20 13.03 -16.62
C TRP A 141 -6.70 13.01 -16.35
N GLY A 142 -7.14 13.89 -15.46
CA GLY A 142 -8.54 13.96 -15.04
C GLY A 142 -8.74 13.36 -13.65
N ASN A 143 -9.98 12.98 -13.35
CA ASN A 143 -10.41 12.62 -12.02
C ASN A 143 -11.12 11.28 -12.08
N GLY A 144 -10.97 10.46 -11.03
CA GLY A 144 -11.70 9.21 -10.91
C GLY A 144 -11.31 8.14 -11.92
N ASN A 145 -10.13 8.23 -12.54
CA ASN A 145 -9.64 7.17 -13.43
C ASN A 145 -9.15 5.97 -12.60
N VAL A 146 -9.40 4.76 -13.10
CA VAL A 146 -9.08 3.51 -12.43
C VAL A 146 -8.33 2.60 -13.40
N ALA A 147 -7.08 2.25 -13.07
CA ALA A 147 -6.28 1.30 -13.82
C ALA A 147 -5.89 0.13 -12.92
N THR A 148 -6.20 -1.09 -13.32
CA THR A 148 -5.85 -2.31 -12.58
C THR A 148 -5.20 -3.30 -13.54
N ALA A 149 -3.94 -3.64 -13.29
CA ALA A 149 -3.16 -4.62 -14.04
C ALA A 149 -2.79 -5.78 -13.09
N THR A 150 -3.36 -6.96 -13.32
CA THR A 150 -3.12 -8.16 -12.52
C THR A 150 -2.57 -9.28 -13.40
N GLY A 151 -1.38 -9.76 -13.13
CA GLY A 151 -0.66 -10.74 -13.94
C GLY A 151 0.69 -10.20 -14.39
N ASP A 152 1.62 -11.11 -14.69
CA ASP A 152 2.94 -10.71 -15.15
C ASP A 152 2.84 -10.01 -16.50
N TYR A 153 3.56 -8.90 -16.66
CA TYR A 153 3.51 -8.05 -17.85
C TYR A 153 2.11 -7.52 -18.23
N ALA A 154 1.11 -7.59 -17.34
CA ALA A 154 -0.19 -6.98 -17.57
C ALA A 154 -0.05 -5.45 -17.59
N VAL A 155 -0.78 -4.77 -18.48
CA VAL A 155 -0.74 -3.32 -18.62
C VAL A 155 -2.15 -2.75 -18.66
N ALA A 156 -2.46 -1.83 -17.74
CA ALA A 156 -3.72 -1.11 -17.71
C ALA A 156 -3.46 0.41 -17.72
N THR A 157 -4.07 1.14 -18.65
CA THR A 157 -3.98 2.59 -18.73
C THR A 157 -5.36 3.22 -18.78
N ALA A 158 -5.68 4.07 -17.82
CA ALA A 158 -6.91 4.85 -17.77
C ALA A 158 -6.59 6.35 -17.85
N GLY A 159 -6.97 6.94 -18.97
CA GLY A 159 -6.84 8.35 -19.33
C GLY A 159 -5.73 8.66 -20.33
N ALA A 160 -5.90 9.76 -21.07
CA ALA A 160 -5.04 10.11 -22.21
C ALA A 160 -3.74 10.82 -21.81
N SER A 161 -2.60 10.31 -22.29
CA SER A 161 -1.29 10.82 -21.90
C SER A 161 -0.79 12.06 -22.66
N VAL A 162 -1.24 12.32 -23.89
CA VAL A 162 -0.45 13.21 -24.78
C VAL A 162 -1.20 14.06 -25.80
N VAL A 163 -2.53 14.12 -25.78
CA VAL A 163 -3.22 15.12 -26.62
C VAL A 163 -3.15 16.47 -25.91
N TRP A 164 -2.33 17.37 -26.45
CA TRP A 164 -2.20 18.75 -25.96
C TRP A 164 -3.58 19.39 -25.85
N GLY A 165 -4.00 19.68 -24.61
CA GLY A 165 -5.24 20.42 -24.35
C GLY A 165 -6.45 19.57 -23.95
N VAL A 166 -6.32 18.24 -23.83
CA VAL A 166 -7.42 17.39 -23.35
C VAL A 166 -7.18 17.04 -21.88
N TYR A 167 -7.99 17.64 -21.00
CA TYR A 167 -7.88 17.53 -19.54
C TYR A 167 -9.15 16.94 -18.90
N ASP A 168 -10.14 16.59 -19.71
CA ASP A 168 -11.47 16.11 -19.31
C ASP A 168 -11.61 14.59 -19.47
N SER A 169 -10.51 13.86 -19.34
CA SER A 169 -10.45 12.41 -19.42
C SER A 169 -10.82 11.77 -18.06
N HIS A 170 -12.05 11.97 -17.61
CA HIS A 170 -12.51 11.53 -16.29
C HIS A 170 -13.18 10.15 -16.30
N TYR A 171 -13.13 9.47 -15.15
CA TYR A 171 -13.90 8.25 -14.88
C TYR A 171 -13.67 7.09 -15.87
N ASN A 172 -12.47 7.02 -16.46
CA ASN A 172 -12.09 5.91 -17.31
C ASN A 172 -11.64 4.72 -16.45
N THR A 173 -12.01 3.51 -16.87
CA THR A 173 -11.66 2.26 -16.19
C THR A 173 -10.94 1.32 -17.13
N ALA A 174 -9.72 0.93 -16.80
CA ALA A 174 -8.95 -0.07 -17.53
C ALA A 174 -8.61 -1.24 -16.60
N THR A 175 -9.00 -2.45 -17.00
CA THR A 175 -8.75 -3.69 -16.28
C THR A 175 -8.04 -4.68 -17.18
N ALA A 176 -6.80 -5.03 -16.84
CA ALA A 176 -6.01 -6.04 -17.51
C ALA A 176 -5.73 -7.18 -16.53
N GLU A 177 -6.21 -8.38 -16.82
CA GLU A 177 -6.06 -9.57 -15.97
C GLU A 177 -5.51 -10.75 -16.77
N GLY A 178 -4.31 -11.22 -16.44
CA GLY A 178 -3.63 -12.33 -17.10
C GLY A 178 -2.22 -11.98 -17.55
N LEU A 179 -1.48 -12.98 -18.02
CA LEU A 179 -0.13 -12.77 -18.56
C LEU A 179 -0.21 -11.90 -19.82
N HIS A 180 0.52 -10.79 -19.87
CA HIS A 180 0.53 -9.91 -21.05
C HIS A 180 -0.85 -9.34 -21.46
N ALA A 181 -1.83 -9.29 -20.55
CA ALA A 181 -3.10 -8.61 -20.82
C ALA A 181 -2.89 -7.09 -20.98
N LEU A 182 -3.63 -6.44 -21.89
CA LEU A 182 -3.50 -5.01 -22.19
C LEU A 182 -4.87 -4.32 -22.22
N ALA A 183 -5.13 -3.35 -21.34
CA ALA A 183 -6.36 -2.58 -21.33
C ALA A 183 -6.08 -1.07 -21.38
N TYR A 184 -6.67 -0.34 -22.33
CA TYR A 184 -6.50 1.10 -22.47
C TYR A 184 -7.86 1.80 -22.56
N ALA A 185 -8.17 2.65 -21.59
CA ALA A 185 -9.44 3.39 -21.51
C ALA A 185 -9.21 4.91 -21.56
N GLY A 186 -9.96 5.63 -22.40
CA GLY A 186 -9.93 7.09 -22.53
C GLY A 186 -8.65 7.63 -23.16
N TRP A 187 -8.02 6.88 -24.07
CA TRP A 187 -6.76 7.26 -24.70
C TRP A 187 -6.87 8.47 -25.66
N ASP A 188 -8.06 8.72 -26.20
CA ASP A 188 -8.42 9.89 -27.02
C ASP A 188 -8.81 11.12 -26.17
N GLY A 189 -8.84 10.93 -24.85
CA GLY A 189 -9.17 11.92 -23.84
C GLY A 189 -10.66 12.02 -23.52
N SER A 190 -11.49 11.13 -24.08
CA SER A 190 -12.89 11.01 -23.68
C SER A 190 -13.03 10.45 -22.25
N SER A 191 -14.17 10.74 -21.64
CA SER A 191 -14.54 10.29 -20.29
C SER A 191 -15.41 9.03 -20.32
N ASN A 192 -15.47 8.31 -19.19
CA ASN A 192 -16.36 7.17 -18.94
C ASN A 192 -16.14 5.96 -19.86
N ASN A 193 -14.94 5.77 -20.36
CA ASN A 193 -14.58 4.58 -21.12
C ASN A 193 -14.27 3.42 -20.19
N ALA A 194 -14.58 2.21 -20.64
CA ALA A 194 -14.29 0.99 -19.92
C ALA A 194 -13.61 -0.01 -20.87
N ALA A 195 -12.38 -0.41 -20.57
CA ALA A 195 -11.65 -1.47 -21.27
C ALA A 195 -11.34 -2.60 -20.29
N SER A 196 -11.60 -3.84 -20.69
CA SER A 196 -11.49 -5.05 -19.90
C SER A 196 -10.84 -6.19 -20.71
N ALA A 197 -9.53 -6.37 -20.53
CA ALA A 197 -8.74 -7.43 -21.15
C ALA A 197 -8.51 -8.56 -20.13
N ILE A 198 -9.33 -9.61 -20.17
CA ILE A 198 -9.27 -10.75 -19.22
C ILE A 198 -8.84 -12.03 -19.96
N GLY A 199 -7.68 -12.57 -19.58
CA GLY A 199 -7.03 -13.72 -20.20
C GLY A 199 -5.54 -13.46 -20.47
N ASP A 200 -4.84 -14.46 -20.98
CA ASP A 200 -3.44 -14.29 -21.37
C ASP A 200 -3.36 -13.75 -22.80
N TYR A 201 -2.47 -12.78 -23.03
CA TYR A 201 -2.21 -12.15 -24.34
C TYR A 201 -3.45 -11.51 -25.00
N VAL A 202 -4.44 -11.10 -24.21
CA VAL A 202 -5.63 -10.40 -24.71
C VAL A 202 -5.46 -8.88 -24.60
N GLN A 203 -6.17 -8.14 -25.44
CA GLN A 203 -6.13 -6.69 -25.46
C GLN A 203 -7.53 -6.11 -25.58
N ASP A 204 -7.77 -4.96 -24.96
CA ASP A 204 -9.01 -4.19 -25.09
C ASP A 204 -8.72 -2.69 -25.06
N TYR A 205 -9.46 -1.93 -25.86
CA TYR A 205 -9.29 -0.49 -26.04
C TYR A 205 -10.67 0.18 -26.02
N ALA A 206 -10.81 1.22 -25.20
CA ALA A 206 -12.00 2.03 -25.15
C ALA A 206 -11.62 3.52 -25.16
N PRO A 207 -12.17 4.35 -26.06
CA PRO A 207 -13.00 3.96 -27.20
C PRO A 207 -12.22 3.11 -28.21
N ASP A 208 -12.95 2.38 -29.07
CA ASP A 208 -12.38 1.48 -30.06
C ASP A 208 -11.33 2.19 -30.94
N GLY A 209 -10.22 1.50 -31.17
CA GLY A 209 -9.05 2.07 -31.85
C GLY A 209 -7.78 1.78 -31.07
N ASN A 210 -6.78 1.20 -31.73
CA ASN A 210 -5.47 1.08 -31.10
C ASN A 210 -4.77 2.47 -31.12
N PRO A 211 -4.34 3.01 -29.96
CA PRO A 211 -3.69 4.31 -29.82
C PRO A 211 -2.35 4.44 -30.59
N TYR A 212 -1.76 3.31 -30.99
CA TYR A 212 -0.48 3.26 -31.71
C TYR A 212 -0.63 2.84 -33.18
N ASN A 213 -1.78 2.28 -33.58
CA ASN A 213 -2.08 1.95 -34.96
C ASN A 213 -3.60 1.85 -35.18
N PRO A 214 -4.25 2.82 -35.86
CA PRO A 214 -5.71 2.80 -36.06
C PRO A 214 -6.21 1.62 -36.92
N ALA A 215 -5.32 0.81 -37.51
CA ALA A 215 -5.66 -0.41 -38.23
C ALA A 215 -5.79 -1.67 -37.32
N ASP A 216 -5.35 -1.60 -36.07
CA ASP A 216 -5.30 -2.73 -35.13
C ASP A 216 -6.34 -2.58 -34.00
N ALA A 217 -7.43 -1.85 -34.27
CA ALA A 217 -8.59 -1.86 -33.40
C ALA A 217 -9.14 -3.30 -33.36
N ASP A 218 -8.97 -3.97 -32.22
CA ASP A 218 -9.62 -5.23 -31.88
C ASP A 218 -9.23 -6.45 -32.74
N VAL A 219 -8.13 -7.15 -32.38
CA VAL A 219 -8.06 -8.59 -32.65
C VAL A 219 -8.89 -9.30 -31.58
N ASN A 220 -10.20 -9.08 -31.62
CA ASN A 220 -11.14 -9.88 -30.87
C ASN A 220 -10.96 -11.31 -31.32
N LEU A 221 -11.05 -12.26 -30.40
CA LEU A 221 -10.94 -13.69 -30.68
C LEU A 221 -12.05 -14.24 -31.61
N LEU A 222 -12.91 -13.35 -32.14
CA LEU A 222 -13.94 -13.60 -33.15
C LEU A 222 -13.83 -12.69 -34.39
N GLY A 223 -12.63 -12.19 -34.71
CA GLY A 223 -12.26 -11.69 -36.04
C GLY A 223 -13.25 -10.72 -36.69
N ASP A 224 -13.12 -9.43 -36.41
CA ASP A 224 -13.94 -8.43 -37.09
C ASP A 224 -13.38 -8.12 -38.50
N GLY A 225 -13.97 -8.80 -39.48
CA GLY A 225 -14.12 -8.23 -40.82
C GLY A 225 -15.37 -7.35 -40.88
N GLY A 226 -15.33 -6.16 -40.29
CA GLY A 226 -16.32 -5.08 -40.43
C GLY A 226 -17.79 -5.32 -40.07
N ALA A 227 -18.14 -6.28 -39.21
CA ALA A 227 -19.49 -6.49 -38.71
C ALA A 227 -19.48 -6.99 -37.26
N ASP A 228 -19.86 -6.12 -36.32
CA ASP A 228 -20.12 -6.48 -34.92
C ASP A 228 -21.08 -7.70 -34.79
N PHE A 229 -21.02 -8.41 -33.66
CA PHE A 229 -21.81 -9.64 -33.43
C PHE A 229 -23.29 -9.48 -33.80
N TRP A 230 -23.86 -8.30 -33.54
CA TRP A 230 -25.25 -7.99 -33.84
C TRP A 230 -25.51 -7.86 -35.34
N SER A 231 -24.65 -7.18 -36.10
CA SER A 231 -24.79 -7.11 -37.56
C SER A 231 -24.56 -8.47 -38.24
N SER A 232 -23.67 -9.30 -37.69
CA SER A 232 -23.48 -10.68 -38.17
C SER A 232 -24.68 -11.60 -37.88
N LEU A 233 -25.35 -11.43 -36.72
CA LEU A 233 -26.55 -12.20 -36.35
C LEU A 233 -27.75 -11.86 -37.25
N TRP A 234 -27.95 -10.59 -37.57
CA TRP A 234 -29.05 -10.16 -38.44
C TRP A 234 -28.85 -10.56 -39.90
N ASN A 235 -27.62 -10.81 -40.35
CA ASN A 235 -27.34 -11.33 -41.69
C ASN A 235 -27.55 -12.85 -41.81
N LEU A 236 -27.87 -13.55 -40.71
CA LEU A 236 -28.18 -14.98 -40.70
C LEU A 236 -29.69 -15.28 -40.84
N PHE A 237 -30.53 -14.25 -40.83
CA PHE A 237 -31.99 -14.32 -40.99
C PHE A 237 -32.43 -13.52 -42.22
#